data_AF-A0A3M6A2Z9-F1
#
_entry.id   AF-A0A3M6A2Z9-F1
#
_cell.length_a   1.000
_cell.length_b   1.000
_cell.length_c   1.000
_cell.angle_alpha   90.00
_cell.angle_beta   90.00
_cell.angle_gamma   90.00
#
_symmetry.space_group_name_H-M   'P 1'
#
loop_
_entity.id
_entity.type
_entity.pdbx_description
1 polymer ?
#
loop_
_entity_poly.entity_id
_entity_poly.type
_entity_poly.pdbx_seq_one_letter_code
_entity_poly.pdbx_strand_id
1 'polypeptide(L)'
;MSSPFLSKFANESERGFFVQATETIWSPEARADLRDDDLVVLIPAFVSSELTRAFEIGFLLYIPFLVVDLLVSNVLMAMGMSMVSPTLISIPLKIFLFVALSGWSRLMHGLILSYGG
;
A
#
# COMPACT_ATOMS: atom_id res chain seq x y z
N MET A 1 14.09 10.07 11.72
CA MET A 1 14.40 8.91 10.86
C MET A 1 15.90 8.86 10.67
N SER A 2 16.57 7.78 11.07
CA SER A 2 18.02 7.65 10.89
C SER A 2 18.34 7.10 9.50
N SER A 3 19.50 7.45 8.93
CA SER A 3 19.96 6.91 7.62
C SER A 3 19.95 5.36 7.56
N PRO A 4 20.31 4.62 8.63
CA PRO A 4 20.17 3.16 8.68
C PRO A 4 18.73 2.65 8.58
N PHE A 5 17.74 3.43 9.06
CA PHE A 5 16.33 3.05 8.92
C PHE A 5 15.86 3.23 7.47
N LEU A 6 16.18 4.37 6.85
CA LEU A 6 15.78 4.64 5.47
C LEU A 6 16.36 3.63 4.50
N SER A 7 17.64 3.28 4.66
CA SER A 7 18.29 2.25 3.83
C SER A 7 17.72 0.84 4.04
N LYS A 8 17.21 0.50 5.23
CA LYS A 8 16.56 -0.80 5.50
C LYS A 8 15.25 -0.98 4.71
N PHE A 9 14.49 0.11 4.54
CA PHE A 9 13.13 0.07 3.97
C PHE A 9 13.05 0.65 2.55
N ALA A 10 14.08 1.35 2.06
CA ALA A 10 14.18 1.77 0.68
C ALA A 10 14.67 0.61 -0.20
N ASN A 11 13.88 0.25 -1.20
CA ASN A 11 14.25 -0.77 -2.18
C ASN A 11 15.47 -0.30 -3.01
N GLU A 12 16.39 -1.21 -3.29
CA GLU A 12 17.60 -0.96 -4.09
C GLU A 12 17.27 -0.50 -5.52
N SER A 13 16.19 -1.05 -6.11
CA SER A 13 15.69 -0.61 -7.42
C SER A 13 15.21 0.84 -7.42
N GLU A 14 14.54 1.27 -6.34
CA GLU A 14 14.06 2.65 -6.19
C GLU A 14 15.22 3.61 -5.99
N ARG A 15 16.22 3.22 -5.19
CA ARG A 15 17.46 4.01 -5.00
C ARG A 15 18.19 4.22 -6.32
N GLY A 16 18.38 3.16 -7.10
CA GLY A 16 19.00 3.24 -8.43
C GLY A 16 18.23 4.13 -9.41
N PHE A 17 16.90 4.07 -9.38
CA PHE A 17 16.04 4.97 -10.17
C PHE A 17 16.25 6.43 -9.79
N PHE A 18 16.29 6.78 -8.51
CA PHE A 18 16.49 8.17 -8.09
C PHE A 18 17.90 8.68 -8.38
N VAL A 19 18.93 7.83 -8.28
CA VAL A 19 20.29 8.19 -8.74
C VAL A 19 20.28 8.51 -10.23
N GLN A 20 19.68 7.65 -11.07
CA GLN A 20 19.54 7.89 -12.51
C GLN A 20 18.73 9.16 -12.81
N ALA A 21 17.68 9.44 -12.03
CA ALA A 21 16.90 10.67 -12.20
C ALA A 21 17.75 11.93 -11.98
N THR A 22 18.71 11.90 -11.04
CA THR A 22 19.65 13.02 -10.87
C THR A 22 20.53 13.26 -12.09
N GLU A 23 20.80 12.22 -12.90
CA GLU A 23 21.55 12.33 -14.16
C GLU A 23 20.87 13.22 -15.20
N THR A 24 19.55 13.37 -15.09
CA THR A 24 18.77 14.23 -15.99
C THR A 24 18.57 15.64 -15.43
N ILE A 25 18.49 15.78 -14.10
CA ILE A 25 18.00 17.01 -13.45
C ILE A 25 19.15 17.91 -12.94
N TRP A 26 20.25 17.33 -12.45
CA TRP A 26 21.27 18.07 -11.70
C TRP A 26 22.48 18.45 -12.56
N SER A 27 23.31 19.41 -12.17
CA SER A 27 24.59 19.68 -12.86
C SER A 27 25.64 18.60 -12.53
N PRO A 28 26.65 18.37 -13.40
CA PRO A 28 27.71 17.38 -13.13
C PRO A 28 28.46 17.63 -11.82
N GLU A 29 28.67 18.90 -11.47
CA GLU A 29 29.33 19.32 -10.22
C GLU A 29 28.50 18.96 -8.98
N ALA A 30 27.17 19.12 -9.05
CA ALA A 30 26.26 18.77 -7.96
C ALA A 30 26.11 17.25 -7.75
N ARG A 31 26.51 16.44 -8.74
CA ARG A 31 26.50 14.97 -8.66
C ARG A 31 27.84 14.37 -8.25
N ALA A 32 28.94 15.14 -8.31
CA ALA A 32 30.29 14.63 -8.10
C ALA A 32 30.46 13.98 -6.72
N ASP A 33 29.75 14.50 -5.71
CA ASP A 33 29.75 13.97 -4.34
C ASP A 33 28.46 13.22 -3.97
N LEU A 34 27.55 12.98 -4.92
CA LEU A 34 26.29 12.29 -4.66
C LEU A 34 26.52 10.80 -4.43
N ARG A 35 26.03 10.31 -3.30
CA ARG A 35 26.05 8.91 -2.94
C ARG A 35 24.63 8.37 -2.89
N ASP A 36 24.49 7.07 -3.11
CA ASP A 36 23.20 6.37 -3.04
C ASP A 36 22.65 6.28 -1.61
N ASP A 37 23.47 6.54 -0.60
CA ASP A 37 23.12 6.64 0.83
C ASP A 37 22.82 8.08 1.29
N ASP A 38 22.88 9.06 0.38
CA ASP A 38 22.49 10.43 0.70
C ASP A 38 20.98 10.55 0.91
N LEU A 39 20.59 11.39 1.87
CA LEU A 39 19.18 11.59 2.23
C LEU A 39 18.32 12.05 1.04
N VAL A 40 18.91 12.78 0.10
CA VAL A 40 18.21 13.27 -1.10
C VAL A 40 17.83 12.14 -2.06
N VAL A 41 18.51 11.00 -2.00
CA VAL A 41 18.18 9.77 -2.73
C VAL A 41 17.34 8.84 -1.86
N LEU A 42 17.74 8.64 -0.60
CA LEU A 42 17.10 7.69 0.32
C LEU A 42 15.67 8.07 0.67
N ILE A 43 15.36 9.35 0.89
CA ILE A 43 14.01 9.80 1.26
C ILE A 43 12.99 9.49 0.15
N PRO A 44 13.17 9.94 -1.11
CA PRO A 44 12.19 9.65 -2.15
C PRO A 44 12.14 8.15 -2.50
N ALA A 45 13.28 7.44 -2.46
CA ALA A 45 13.30 5.99 -2.66
C ALA A 45 12.51 5.23 -1.58
N PHE A 46 12.67 5.61 -0.31
CA PHE A 46 11.88 5.08 0.80
C PHE A 46 10.39 5.35 0.61
N VAL A 47 10.00 6.60 0.30
CA VAL A 47 8.59 6.96 0.13
C VAL A 47 7.96 6.17 -1.02
N SER A 48 8.65 6.02 -2.15
CA SER A 48 8.19 5.22 -3.29
C SER A 48 8.01 3.73 -2.92
N SER A 49 8.98 3.17 -2.19
CA SER A 49 8.93 1.79 -1.71
C SER A 49 7.74 1.56 -0.77
N GLU A 50 7.52 2.48 0.17
CA GLU A 50 6.42 2.38 1.13
C GLU A 50 5.05 2.62 0.49
N LEU A 51 4.96 3.48 -0.53
CA LEU A 51 3.73 3.65 -1.31
C LEU A 51 3.35 2.34 -2.01
N THR A 52 4.31 1.69 -2.68
CA THR A 52 4.08 0.38 -3.33
C THR A 52 3.59 -0.64 -2.31
N ARG A 53 4.26 -0.75 -1.16
CA ARG A 53 3.87 -1.66 -0.08
C ARG A 53 2.49 -1.34 0.48
N ALA A 54 2.15 -0.06 0.66
CA ALA A 54 0.83 0.37 1.12
C ALA A 54 -0.27 -0.01 0.12
N PHE A 55 0.00 0.10 -1.19
CA PHE A 55 -0.93 -0.34 -2.23
C PHE A 55 -1.14 -1.85 -2.22
N GLU A 56 -0.08 -2.64 -2.06
CA GLU A 56 -0.18 -4.10 -1.94
C GLU A 56 -1.04 -4.51 -0.73
N ILE A 57 -0.77 -3.91 0.43
CA ILE A 57 -1.55 -4.14 1.65
C ILE A 57 -3.02 -3.73 1.42
N GLY A 58 -3.26 -2.54 0.87
CA GLY A 58 -4.60 -2.05 0.56
C GLY A 58 -5.37 -2.98 -0.38
N PHE A 59 -4.68 -3.51 -1.40
CA PHE A 59 -5.26 -4.46 -2.34
C PHE A 59 -5.66 -5.78 -1.65
N LEU A 60 -4.75 -6.37 -0.86
CA LEU A 60 -5.04 -7.60 -0.12
C LEU A 60 -6.20 -7.44 0.87
N LEU A 61 -6.30 -6.28 1.53
CA LEU A 61 -7.41 -5.95 2.41
C LEU A 61 -8.73 -5.74 1.65
N TYR A 62 -8.67 -5.30 0.41
CA TYR A 62 -9.85 -5.06 -0.42
C TYR A 62 -10.48 -6.36 -0.96
N ILE A 63 -9.65 -7.38 -1.25
CA ILE A 63 -10.10 -8.69 -1.78
C ILE A 63 -11.32 -9.28 -1.02
N PRO A 64 -11.32 -9.45 0.31
CA PRO A 64 -12.46 -10.04 1.01
C PRO A 64 -13.76 -9.24 0.82
N PHE A 65 -13.67 -7.91 0.73
CA PHE A 65 -14.85 -7.07 0.51
C PHE A 65 -15.37 -7.17 -0.93
N LEU A 66 -14.47 -7.30 -1.90
CA LEU A 66 -14.82 -7.56 -3.30
C LEU A 66 -15.55 -8.91 -3.43
N VAL A 67 -15.10 -9.95 -2.72
CA VAL A 67 -15.79 -11.24 -2.68
C VAL A 67 -17.21 -11.09 -2.12
N VAL A 68 -17.41 -10.30 -1.06
CA VAL A 68 -18.74 -10.01 -0.52
C VAL A 68 -19.64 -9.33 -1.57
N ASP A 69 -19.13 -8.34 -2.30
CA ASP A 69 -19.90 -7.67 -3.36
C ASP A 69 -20.35 -8.63 -4.46
N LEU A 70 -19.43 -9.49 -4.93
CA LEU A 70 -19.72 -10.50 -5.96
C LEU A 70 -20.75 -11.51 -5.47
N LEU A 71 -20.62 -12.00 -4.23
CA LEU A 71 -21.57 -12.94 -3.64
C LEU A 71 -22.97 -12.34 -3.49
N VAL A 72 -23.06 -11.12 -2.93
CA VAL A 72 -24.35 -10.43 -2.74
C VAL A 72 -25.03 -10.17 -4.08
N SER A 73 -24.27 -9.72 -5.08
CA SER A 73 -24.80 -9.47 -6.43
C SER A 73 -25.34 -10.75 -7.07
N ASN A 74 -24.61 -11.86 -6.98
CA ASN A 74 -25.03 -13.15 -7.53
C ASN A 74 -26.29 -13.69 -6.84
N VAL A 75 -26.40 -13.58 -5.51
CA VAL A 75 -27.59 -14.00 -4.76
C VAL A 75 -28.81 -13.17 -5.15
N LEU A 76 -28.66 -11.84 -5.25
CA LEU A 76 -29.75 -10.96 -5.67
C LEU A 76 -30.22 -11.24 -7.09
N MET A 77 -29.29 -11.48 -8.02
CA MET A 77 -29.61 -11.89 -9.39
C MET A 77 -30.36 -13.21 -9.42
N ALA A 78 -29.93 -14.21 -8.63
CA ALA A 78 -30.59 -15.51 -8.55
C ALA A 78 -32.02 -15.41 -7.98
N MET A 79 -32.28 -14.45 -7.08
CA MET A 79 -33.60 -14.16 -6.54
C MET A 79 -34.51 -13.34 -7.47
N GLY A 80 -34.00 -12.90 -8.63
CA GLY A 80 -34.74 -12.02 -9.54
C GLY A 80 -34.89 -10.59 -9.04
N MET A 81 -34.13 -10.18 -8.01
CA MET A 81 -34.19 -8.84 -7.43
C MET A 81 -33.22 -7.88 -8.13
N SER A 82 -33.50 -7.54 -9.38
CA SER A 82 -32.68 -6.62 -10.19
C SER A 82 -32.82 -5.14 -9.80
N MET A 83 -33.92 -4.78 -9.14
CA MET A 83 -34.24 -3.39 -8.76
C MET A 83 -33.57 -2.95 -7.46
N VAL A 84 -33.06 -3.89 -6.67
CA VAL A 84 -32.35 -3.59 -5.42
C VAL A 84 -30.86 -3.51 -5.72
N SER A 85 -30.25 -2.37 -5.41
CA SER A 85 -28.80 -2.21 -5.54
C SER A 85 -28.07 -3.19 -4.62
N PRO A 86 -27.22 -4.10 -5.14
CA PRO A 86 -26.43 -5.01 -4.32
C PRO A 86 -25.57 -4.32 -3.28
N THR A 87 -25.11 -3.11 -3.59
CA THR A 87 -24.29 -2.28 -2.70
C THR A 87 -25.02 -1.97 -1.39
N LEU A 88 -26.33 -1.73 -1.40
CA LEU A 88 -27.08 -1.41 -0.17
C LEU A 88 -27.07 -2.58 0.82
N ILE A 89 -27.02 -3.80 0.32
CA ILE A 89 -26.94 -5.02 1.15
C ILE A 89 -25.49 -5.32 1.51
N SER A 90 -24.55 -5.12 0.58
CA SER A 90 -23.14 -5.46 0.82
C SER A 90 -22.46 -4.54 1.82
N ILE A 91 -22.79 -3.25 1.89
CA ILE A 91 -22.18 -2.30 2.84
C ILE A 91 -22.31 -2.75 4.32
N PRO A 92 -23.51 -3.01 4.87
CA PRO A 92 -23.62 -3.46 6.26
C PRO A 92 -22.93 -4.81 6.49
N LEU A 93 -22.96 -5.73 5.51
CA LEU A 93 -22.24 -7.01 5.57
C LEU A 93 -20.72 -6.84 5.63
N LYS A 94 -20.15 -5.92 4.85
CA LYS A 94 -18.71 -5.60 4.88
C LYS A 94 -18.30 -5.02 6.22
N ILE A 95 -19.09 -4.08 6.75
CA ILE A 95 -18.83 -3.48 8.07
C ILE A 95 -18.88 -4.57 9.15
N PHE A 96 -19.89 -5.43 9.10
CA PHE A 96 -20.01 -6.57 10.01
C PHE A 96 -18.80 -7.50 9.91
N LEU A 97 -18.40 -7.91 8.71
CA LEU A 97 -17.24 -8.76 8.47
C LEU A 97 -15.96 -8.13 9.04
N PHE A 98 -15.75 -6.84 8.79
CA PHE A 98 -14.58 -6.13 9.27
C PHE A 98 -14.53 -6.05 10.80
N VAL A 99 -15.66 -5.77 11.45
CA VAL A 99 -15.76 -5.74 12.92
C VAL A 99 -15.62 -7.15 13.50
N ALA A 100 -16.27 -8.16 12.91
CA ALA A 100 -16.21 -9.56 13.36
C ALA A 100 -14.78 -10.13 13.31
N LEU A 101 -13.98 -9.71 12.34
CA LEU A 101 -12.57 -10.09 12.23
C LEU A 101 -11.65 -9.24 13.11
N SER A 102 -12.16 -8.28 13.88
CA SER A 102 -11.35 -7.29 14.59
C SER A 102 -10.36 -6.57 13.65
N GLY A 103 -10.86 -6.13 12.49
CA GLY A 103 -10.05 -5.61 11.38
C GLY A 103 -9.05 -4.53 11.81
N TRP A 104 -9.48 -3.55 12.60
CA TRP A 104 -8.58 -2.50 13.13
C TRP A 104 -7.40 -3.07 13.91
N SER A 105 -7.62 -4.04 14.80
CA SER A 105 -6.54 -4.64 15.58
C SER A 105 -5.55 -5.40 14.69
N ARG A 106 -6.06 -6.14 13.69
CA ARG A 106 -5.20 -6.87 12.74
C ARG A 106 -4.37 -5.94 11.87
N LEU A 107 -4.96 -4.83 11.40
CA LEU A 107 -4.24 -3.81 10.64
C LEU A 107 -3.11 -3.19 11.45
N MET A 108 -3.41 -2.74 12.67
CA MET A 108 -2.41 -2.15 13.56
C MET A 108 -1.31 -3.15 13.91
N HIS A 109 -1.66 -4.41 14.19
CA HIS A 109 -0.68 -5.45 14.45
C HIS A 109 0.23 -5.70 13.25
N GLY A 110 -0.33 -5.79 12.03
CA GLY A 110 0.44 -5.94 10.80
C GLY A 110 1.41 -4.78 10.56
N LEU A 111 0.96 -3.53 10.78
CA LEU A 111 1.80 -2.34 10.68
C LEU A 111 2.92 -2.33 11.72
N ILE A 112 2.64 -2.71 12.97
CA ILE A 112 3.67 -2.78 14.01
C ILE A 112 4.71 -3.85 13.65
N LEU A 113 4.29 -5.01 13.16
CA LEU A 113 5.20 -6.07 12.73
C LEU A 113 6.03 -5.69 11.51
N SER A 114 5.50 -4.87 10.59
CA SER A 114 6.23 -4.48 9.37
C SER A 114 7.40 -3.53 9.63
N TYR A 115 7.39 -2.78 10.74
CA TYR A 115 8.47 -1.86 11.13
C TYR A 115 9.19 -2.23 12.44
N GLY A 116 8.61 -3.10 13.27
CA GLY A 116 9.14 -3.49 14.57
C GLY A 116 10.19 -4.61 14.53
N GLY A 117 10.34 -5.27 13.38
CA GLY A 117 11.43 -6.22 13.07
C GLY A 117 12.55 -5.56 12.29
#